data_AF-A0A9D1S1E6-F1
#
_entry.id   AF-A0A9D1S1E6-F1
#
_cell.length_a   1.000
_cell.length_b   1.000
_cell.length_c   1.000
_cell.angle_alpha   90.00
_cell.angle_beta   90.00
_cell.angle_gamma   90.00
#
_symmetry.space_group_name_H-M   'P 1'
#
loop_
_entity.id
_entity.type
_entity.pdbx_description
1 polymer ?
#
loop_
_entity_poly.entity_id
_entity_poly.type
_entity_poly.pdbx_seq_one_letter_code
_entity_poly.pdbx_strand_id
1 'polypeptide(L)'
;MSRPLYGASLGQAVRRFFKKYTRFSGYASRSEYWWVALASFVLYMVVAIAGGLLFGVLASNSSNMQTTTGSGSASFEAEGGAAIALMVFGLISFAIWVALVVPYLALSWRRLHDAGLPGPMWFLGLIPGVGGLIVLILMLLPTNTERRNPQWEDRTGD
;
A
#
# COMPACT_ATOMS: atom_id res chain seq x y z
N MET A 1 9.40 2.93 -21.86
CA MET A 1 10.22 3.42 -20.71
C MET A 1 10.45 2.35 -19.61
N SER A 2 11.29 1.33 -19.83
CA SER A 2 11.50 0.18 -18.92
C SER A 2 12.58 0.36 -17.84
N ARG A 3 13.36 1.46 -17.92
CA ARG A 3 14.53 1.69 -17.06
C ARG A 3 14.10 2.24 -15.68
N PRO A 4 14.70 1.75 -14.58
CA PRO A 4 14.47 2.29 -13.23
C PRO A 4 14.91 3.76 -13.15
N LEU A 5 14.12 4.61 -12.50
CA LEU A 5 14.52 6.00 -12.26
C LEU A 5 15.32 6.06 -10.96
N TYR A 6 16.65 6.13 -11.07
CA TYR A 6 17.51 6.31 -9.91
C TYR A 6 17.41 7.76 -9.40
N GLY A 7 17.26 7.95 -8.09
CA GLY A 7 17.20 9.29 -7.49
C GLY A 7 15.89 10.05 -7.73
N ALA A 8 14.78 9.33 -7.95
CA ALA A 8 13.46 9.94 -8.15
C ALA A 8 13.08 10.85 -6.97
N SER A 9 12.51 12.03 -7.26
CA SER A 9 11.84 12.83 -6.24
C SER A 9 10.45 12.27 -5.91
N LEU A 10 9.91 12.62 -4.74
CA LEU A 10 8.59 12.15 -4.27
C LEU A 10 7.50 12.35 -5.35
N GLY A 11 7.44 13.54 -5.95
CA GLY A 11 6.44 13.85 -6.98
C GLY A 11 6.60 13.01 -8.25
N GLN A 12 7.85 12.73 -8.66
CA GLN A 12 8.12 11.88 -9.83
C GLN A 12 7.74 10.42 -9.57
N ALA A 13 8.03 9.90 -8.37
CA ALA A 13 7.69 8.56 -7.95
C ALA A 13 6.16 8.35 -7.92
N VAL A 14 5.42 9.28 -7.30
CA VAL A 14 3.95 9.21 -7.21
C VAL A 14 3.29 9.35 -8.58
N ARG A 15 3.76 10.28 -9.43
CA ARG A 15 3.21 10.42 -10.79
C ARG A 15 3.41 9.15 -11.62
N ARG A 16 4.58 8.52 -11.50
CA ARG A 16 4.90 7.28 -12.21
C ARG A 16 4.16 6.06 -11.65
N PHE A 17 3.87 6.06 -10.35
CA PHE A 17 3.02 5.07 -9.68
C PHE A 17 1.62 5.04 -10.30
N PHE A 18 0.95 6.20 -10.37
CA PHE A 18 -0.37 6.29 -11.00
C PHE A 18 -0.34 6.11 -12.52
N LYS A 19 0.75 6.46 -13.22
CA LYS A 19 0.86 6.21 -14.67
C LYS A 19 1.03 4.72 -15.02
N LYS A 20 1.61 3.92 -14.12
CA LYS A 20 1.94 2.50 -14.36
C LYS A 20 1.23 1.55 -13.39
N TYR A 21 0.02 1.90 -12.97
CA TYR A 21 -0.71 1.17 -11.94
C TYR A 21 -1.09 -0.27 -12.34
N THR A 22 -1.30 -0.55 -13.63
CA THR A 22 -1.65 -1.89 -14.16
C THR A 22 -0.50 -2.64 -14.83
N ARG A 23 0.71 -2.07 -14.88
CA ARG A 23 1.86 -2.72 -15.54
C ARG A 23 2.73 -3.47 -14.52
N PHE A 24 2.70 -4.80 -14.63
CA PHE A 24 3.55 -5.71 -13.85
C PHE A 24 4.91 -5.98 -14.51
N SER A 25 5.08 -5.60 -15.78
CA SER A 25 6.35 -5.67 -16.50
C SER A 25 7.23 -4.45 -16.19
N GLY A 26 8.55 -4.66 -16.29
CA GLY A 26 9.58 -3.65 -16.08
C GLY A 26 10.18 -3.68 -14.68
N TYR A 27 10.96 -2.63 -14.41
CA TYR A 27 11.84 -2.51 -13.25
C TYR A 27 11.52 -1.23 -12.49
N ALA A 28 11.65 -1.27 -11.16
CA ALA A 28 11.46 -0.12 -10.28
C ALA A 28 12.66 0.03 -9.34
N SER A 29 13.17 1.26 -9.23
CA SER A 29 14.34 1.54 -8.38
C SER A 29 13.98 1.52 -6.89
N ARG A 30 15.00 1.40 -6.03
CA ARG A 30 14.85 1.55 -4.57
C ARG A 30 14.16 2.85 -4.18
N SER A 31 14.61 3.98 -4.75
CA SER A 31 14.06 5.30 -4.42
C SER A 31 12.61 5.44 -4.87
N GLU A 32 12.23 4.87 -6.03
CA GLU A 32 10.83 4.88 -6.49
C GLU A 32 9.93 4.10 -5.51
N TYR A 33 10.39 2.94 -5.03
CA TYR A 33 9.63 2.14 -4.06
C TYR A 33 9.48 2.86 -2.70
N TRP A 34 10.59 3.31 -2.12
CA TRP A 34 10.57 3.88 -0.77
C TRP A 34 9.81 5.20 -0.67
N TRP A 35 9.86 6.05 -1.70
CA TRP A 35 9.03 7.27 -1.72
C TRP A 35 7.53 6.96 -1.78
N VAL A 36 7.13 5.96 -2.57
CA VAL A 36 5.72 5.53 -2.62
C VAL A 36 5.30 4.83 -1.33
N ALA A 37 6.18 4.02 -0.73
CA ALA A 37 5.93 3.39 0.56
C ALA A 37 5.72 4.45 1.66
N LEU A 38 6.56 5.47 1.71
CA LEU A 38 6.41 6.60 2.64
C LEU A 38 5.13 7.39 2.37
N ALA A 39 4.82 7.72 1.12
CA ALA A 39 3.60 8.42 0.77
C ALA A 39 2.34 7.62 1.15
N SER A 40 2.37 6.30 0.95
CA SER A 40 1.29 5.39 1.36
C SER A 40 1.16 5.34 2.88
N PHE A 41 2.29 5.27 3.61
CA PHE A 41 2.29 5.32 5.07
C PHE A 41 1.66 6.61 5.60
N VAL A 42 2.04 7.77 5.05
CA VAL A 42 1.45 9.07 5.42
C VAL A 42 -0.04 9.11 5.11
N LEU A 43 -0.48 8.62 3.94
CA LEU A 43 -1.89 8.55 3.58
C LEU A 43 -2.69 7.70 4.58
N TYR A 44 -2.20 6.50 4.91
CA TYR A 44 -2.88 5.63 5.88
C TYR A 44 -2.90 6.23 7.29
N MET A 45 -1.84 6.95 7.69
CA MET A 45 -1.83 7.71 8.95
C MET A 45 -2.91 8.80 8.96
N VAL A 46 -3.06 9.56 7.88
CA VAL A 46 -4.10 10.61 7.78
C VAL A 46 -5.50 10.00 7.85
N VAL A 47 -5.75 8.91 7.11
CA VAL A 47 -7.03 8.19 7.15
C VAL A 47 -7.30 7.62 8.55
N ALA A 48 -6.31 7.03 9.20
CA ALA A 48 -6.44 6.49 10.55
C ALA A 48 -6.76 7.60 11.58
N ILE A 49 -6.06 8.74 11.52
CA ILE A 49 -6.32 9.89 12.39
C ILE A 49 -7.71 10.45 12.13
N ALA A 50 -8.11 10.64 10.86
CA ALA A 50 -9.44 11.13 10.51
C ALA A 50 -10.55 10.19 11.02
N GLY A 51 -10.37 8.88 10.87
CA GLY A 51 -11.30 7.88 11.38
C GLY A 51 -11.35 7.86 12.91
N GLY A 52 -10.20 7.96 13.58
CA GLY A 52 -10.12 8.02 15.04
C GLY A 52 -10.74 9.30 15.63
N LEU A 53 -10.53 10.44 14.98
CA LEU A 53 -11.16 11.72 15.34
C LEU A 53 -12.68 11.67 15.13
N LEU A 54 -13.13 11.16 13.99
CA LEU A 54 -14.55 10.96 13.70
C LEU A 54 -15.20 10.05 14.76
N PHE A 55 -14.56 8.91 15.05
CA PHE A 55 -15.03 8.00 16.08
C PHE A 55 -15.07 8.66 17.45
N GLY A 56 -14.00 9.36 17.85
CA GLY A 56 -13.92 10.05 19.13
C GLY A 56 -15.03 11.09 19.32
N VAL A 57 -15.30 11.90 18.29
CA VAL A 57 -16.40 12.89 18.31
C VAL A 57 -17.76 12.21 18.38
N LEU A 58 -18.00 11.13 17.63
CA LEU A 58 -19.29 10.44 17.67
C LEU A 58 -19.51 9.72 19.00
N ALA A 59 -18.48 9.06 19.53
CA ALA A 59 -18.53 8.35 20.81
C ALA A 59 -18.70 9.31 22.01
N SER A 60 -18.18 10.53 21.93
CA SER A 60 -18.40 11.54 22.98
C SER A 60 -19.84 12.07 23.02
N ASN A 61 -20.62 11.88 21.95
CA ASN A 61 -22.02 12.36 21.86
C ASN A 61 -23.06 11.27 22.22
N SER A 62 -22.65 10.00 22.37
CA SER A 62 -23.54 8.93 22.84
C SER A 62 -23.60 8.90 24.37
N SER A 63 -24.77 9.19 24.93
CA SER A 63 -25.02 9.30 26.38
C SER A 63 -24.97 7.99 27.18
N ASN A 64 -24.46 6.89 26.61
CA ASN A 64 -24.28 5.61 27.30
C ASN A 64 -22.90 5.02 26.92
N MET A 65 -21.86 5.34 27.70
CA MET A 65 -20.54 4.70 27.56
C MET A 65 -20.59 3.26 28.10
N GLN A 66 -20.68 2.27 27.22
CA GLN A 66 -20.24 0.90 27.52
C GLN A 66 -18.94 0.62 26.76
N THR A 67 -17.82 0.71 27.46
CA THR A 67 -16.48 0.46 26.93
C THR A 67 -16.27 -1.06 26.78
N THR A 68 -16.52 -1.60 25.59
CA THR A 68 -16.08 -2.97 25.26
C THR A 68 -14.72 -2.91 24.56
N THR A 69 -13.66 -2.98 25.36
CA THR A 69 -12.29 -3.20 24.89
C THR A 69 -12.15 -4.63 24.41
N GLY A 70 -12.27 -4.87 23.09
CA GLY A 70 -12.08 -6.18 22.46
C GLY A 70 -11.05 -6.11 21.33
N SER A 71 -9.99 -6.88 21.45
CA SER A 71 -8.88 -7.02 20.50
C SER A 71 -9.32 -7.42 19.08
N GLY A 72 -8.88 -6.66 18.08
CA GLY A 72 -8.62 -7.16 16.72
C GLY A 72 -9.81 -7.38 15.78
N SER A 73 -11.04 -7.16 16.20
CA SER A 73 -12.19 -7.15 15.29
C SER A 73 -13.18 -6.08 15.72
N ALA A 74 -13.48 -5.19 14.78
CA ALA A 74 -14.22 -3.97 15.05
C ALA A 74 -15.72 -4.26 14.88
N SER A 75 -16.34 -4.83 15.92
CA SER A 75 -17.80 -4.97 16.01
C SER A 75 -18.37 -3.66 16.56
N PHE A 76 -19.12 -2.94 15.73
CA PHE A 76 -19.70 -1.65 16.11
C PHE A 76 -21.23 -1.73 16.06
N GLU A 77 -21.84 -1.67 17.23
CA GLU A 77 -23.25 -1.31 17.38
C GLU A 77 -23.31 0.21 17.47
N ALA A 78 -23.64 0.87 16.36
CA ALA A 78 -23.89 2.31 16.32
C ALA A 78 -25.37 2.52 16.03
N GLU A 79 -26.03 3.38 16.80
CA GLU A 79 -27.44 3.70 16.61
C GLU A 79 -27.61 4.97 15.75
N GLY A 80 -28.58 4.96 14.84
CA GLY A 80 -29.02 6.14 14.09
C GLY A 80 -27.95 6.79 13.18
N GLY A 81 -27.90 8.12 13.16
CA GLY A 81 -27.05 8.90 12.24
C GLY A 81 -25.54 8.68 12.42
N ALA A 82 -25.10 8.31 13.62
CA ALA A 82 -23.70 7.97 13.89
C ALA A 82 -23.25 6.72 13.13
N ALA A 83 -24.13 5.72 12.99
CA ALA A 83 -23.86 4.50 12.23
C ALA A 83 -23.63 4.80 10.75
N ILE A 84 -24.45 5.68 10.18
CA ILE A 84 -24.35 6.06 8.77
C ILE A 84 -23.03 6.78 8.50
N ALA A 85 -22.62 7.71 9.37
CA ALA A 85 -21.35 8.43 9.21
C ALA A 85 -20.13 7.49 9.25
N LEU A 86 -20.11 6.53 10.19
CA LEU A 86 -19.04 5.53 10.28
C LEU A 86 -19.06 4.56 9.08
N MET A 87 -20.25 4.15 8.63
CA MET A 87 -20.41 3.29 7.46
C MET A 87 -19.90 3.98 6.19
N VAL A 88 -20.27 5.25 5.96
CA VAL A 88 -19.78 6.03 4.82
C VAL A 88 -18.27 6.19 4.87
N PHE A 89 -17.72 6.55 6.03
CA PHE A 89 -16.27 6.66 6.20
C PHE A 89 -15.54 5.32 5.95
N GLY A 90 -16.10 4.22 6.45
CA GLY A 90 -15.60 2.87 6.24
C GLY A 90 -15.62 2.46 4.77
N LEU A 91 -16.71 2.75 4.04
CA LEU A 91 -16.83 2.48 2.61
C LEU A 91 -15.84 3.31 1.78
N ILE A 92 -15.64 4.59 2.11
CA ILE A 92 -14.65 5.43 1.45
C ILE A 92 -13.23 4.89 1.70
N SER A 93 -12.91 4.54 2.95
CA SER A 93 -11.62 3.97 3.32
C SER A 93 -11.37 2.63 2.61
N PHE A 94 -12.40 1.80 2.50
CA PHE A 94 -12.35 0.54 1.76
C PHE A 94 -12.13 0.77 0.25
N ALA A 95 -12.84 1.74 -0.34
CA ALA A 95 -12.65 2.09 -1.75
C ALA A 95 -11.22 2.60 -2.03
N ILE A 96 -10.66 3.43 -1.15
CA ILE A 96 -9.26 3.88 -1.23
C ILE A 96 -8.31 2.69 -1.17
N TRP A 97 -8.54 1.75 -0.23
CA TRP A 97 -7.72 0.55 -0.09
C TRP A 97 -7.73 -0.30 -1.37
N VAL A 98 -8.92 -0.57 -1.95
CA VAL A 98 -9.05 -1.32 -3.20
C VAL A 98 -8.34 -0.61 -4.36
N ALA A 99 -8.52 0.71 -4.47
CA ALA A 99 -7.89 1.50 -5.53
C ALA A 99 -6.35 1.50 -5.45
N LEU A 100 -5.79 1.41 -4.24
CA LEU A 100 -4.34 1.43 -4.01
C LEU A 100 -3.69 0.05 -3.96
N VAL A 101 -4.46 -1.02 -3.75
CA VAL A 101 -3.89 -2.38 -3.64
C VAL A 101 -3.24 -2.80 -4.95
N VAL A 102 -3.88 -2.53 -6.09
CA VAL A 102 -3.40 -2.88 -7.44
C VAL A 102 -2.08 -2.16 -7.77
N PRO A 103 -1.98 -0.82 -7.69
CA PRO A 103 -0.73 -0.14 -8.00
C PRO A 103 0.40 -0.48 -7.01
N TYR A 104 0.07 -0.70 -5.73
CA TYR A 104 1.07 -1.09 -4.72
C TYR A 104 1.66 -2.48 -5.02
N LEU A 105 0.80 -3.43 -5.40
CA LEU A 105 1.22 -4.75 -5.83
C LEU A 105 2.07 -4.67 -7.11
N ALA A 106 1.63 -3.90 -8.11
CA ALA A 106 2.36 -3.71 -9.36
C ALA A 106 3.74 -3.07 -9.15
N LEU A 107 3.89 -2.15 -8.20
CA LEU A 107 5.18 -1.57 -7.85
C LEU A 107 6.09 -2.59 -7.15
N SER A 108 5.55 -3.31 -6.17
CA SER A 108 6.28 -4.35 -5.44
C SER A 108 6.77 -5.47 -6.37
N TRP A 109 5.94 -5.85 -7.33
CA TRP A 109 6.26 -6.84 -8.37
C TRP A 109 7.45 -6.40 -9.23
N ARG A 110 7.43 -5.15 -9.72
CA ARG A 110 8.53 -4.57 -10.50
C ARG A 110 9.81 -4.39 -9.69
N ARG A 111 9.68 -4.13 -8.39
CA ARG A 111 10.82 -4.01 -7.49
C ARG A 111 11.52 -5.35 -7.27
N LEU A 112 10.76 -6.44 -7.17
CA LEU A 112 11.32 -7.79 -7.11
C LEU A 112 12.07 -8.18 -8.39
N HIS A 113 11.51 -7.84 -9.56
CA HIS A 113 12.22 -8.02 -10.83
C HIS A 113 13.54 -7.24 -10.88
N ASP A 114 13.60 -6.05 -10.27
CA ASP A 114 14.82 -5.23 -10.18
C ASP A 114 15.87 -5.82 -9.23
N ALA A 115 15.45 -6.58 -8.21
CA ALA A 115 16.33 -7.39 -7.36
C ALA A 115 16.76 -8.71 -8.04
N GLY A 116 16.30 -9.00 -9.27
CA GLY A 116 16.58 -10.24 -9.98
C GLY A 116 15.76 -11.44 -9.49
N LEU A 117 14.64 -11.18 -8.81
CA LEU A 117 13.76 -12.19 -8.20
C LEU A 117 12.40 -12.24 -8.93
N PRO A 118 11.72 -13.40 -8.95
CA PRO A 118 10.40 -13.51 -9.56
C PRO A 118 9.35 -12.77 -8.72
N GLY A 119 8.46 -12.02 -9.38
CA GLY A 119 7.41 -11.21 -8.72
C GLY A 119 6.49 -11.95 -7.73
N PRO A 120 6.15 -13.25 -7.91
CA PRO A 120 5.37 -14.00 -6.92
C PRO A 120 6.03 -14.14 -5.54
N MET A 121 7.33 -13.87 -5.39
CA MET A 121 7.97 -13.86 -4.06
C MET A 121 7.34 -12.84 -3.10
N TRP A 122 6.60 -11.86 -3.62
CA TRP A 122 5.81 -10.97 -2.79
C TRP A 122 4.78 -11.73 -1.92
N PHE A 123 4.22 -12.85 -2.41
CA PHE A 123 3.25 -13.65 -1.67
C PHE A 123 3.83 -14.36 -0.44
N LEU A 124 5.17 -14.45 -0.31
CA LEU A 124 5.79 -14.89 0.94
C LEU A 124 5.44 -13.95 2.11
N GLY A 125 5.02 -12.72 1.80
CA GLY A 125 4.44 -11.77 2.75
C GLY A 125 3.19 -12.28 3.46
N LEU A 126 2.45 -13.22 2.86
CA LEU A 126 1.23 -13.79 3.42
C LEU A 126 1.49 -14.76 4.57
N ILE A 127 2.75 -15.14 4.82
CA ILE A 127 3.12 -15.98 5.95
C ILE A 127 2.98 -15.14 7.23
N PRO A 128 2.07 -15.49 8.16
CA PRO A 128 1.90 -14.72 9.39
C PRO A 128 3.18 -14.73 10.24
N GLY A 129 3.46 -13.61 10.91
CA GLY A 129 4.64 -13.42 11.76
C GLY A 129 5.90 -12.99 11.00
N VAL A 130 6.35 -13.78 10.00
CA VAL A 130 7.64 -13.55 9.31
C VAL A 130 7.52 -12.96 7.91
N GLY A 131 6.38 -13.11 7.24
CA GLY A 131 6.20 -12.70 5.85
C GLY A 131 6.46 -11.21 5.61
N GLY A 132 5.97 -10.35 6.51
CA GLY A 132 6.22 -8.91 6.42
C GLY A 132 7.70 -8.54 6.46
N LEU A 133 8.48 -9.22 7.32
CA LEU A 133 9.93 -9.03 7.40
C LEU A 133 10.65 -9.52 6.15
N ILE A 134 10.23 -10.66 5.60
CA ILE A 134 10.79 -11.20 4.34
C ILE A 134 10.59 -10.19 3.22
N VAL A 135 9.36 -9.72 2.99
CA VAL A 135 9.08 -8.75 1.93
C VAL A 135 9.83 -7.45 2.16
N LEU A 136 9.95 -6.99 3.40
CA LEU A 136 10.74 -5.81 3.73
C LEU A 136 12.22 -6.01 3.33
N ILE A 137 12.84 -7.13 3.72
CA ILE A 137 14.22 -7.47 3.34
C ILE A 137 14.37 -7.55 1.81
N LEU A 138 13.42 -8.19 1.12
CA LEU A 138 13.42 -8.28 -0.35
C LEU A 138 13.32 -6.92 -1.03
N MET A 139 12.60 -5.96 -0.44
CA MET A 139 12.49 -4.60 -0.98
C MET A 139 13.77 -3.78 -0.73
N LEU A 140 14.54 -4.12 0.31
CA LEU A 140 15.85 -3.53 0.59
C LEU A 140 17.00 -4.08 -0.29
N LEU A 141 16.86 -5.25 -0.92
CA LEU A 141 17.93 -5.88 -1.71
C LEU A 141 18.53 -4.95 -2.79
N PRO A 142 19.84 -5.01 -3.10
CA PRO A 142 20.41 -4.21 -4.18
C PRO A 142 19.85 -4.63 -5.53
N THR A 143 19.77 -3.65 -6.44
CA THR A 143 19.48 -3.92 -7.84
C THR A 143 20.55 -4.87 -8.38
N ASN A 144 20.12 -5.98 -8.97
CA ASN A 144 21.04 -6.93 -9.59
C ASN A 144 20.87 -6.89 -11.11
N THR A 145 21.76 -6.15 -11.77
CA THR A 145 21.73 -5.98 -13.22
C THR A 145 22.17 -7.24 -13.99
N GLU A 146 22.94 -8.13 -13.37
CA GLU A 146 23.46 -9.36 -13.99
C GLU A 146 22.38 -10.43 -14.15
N ARG A 147 21.37 -10.45 -13.25
CA ARG A 147 20.25 -11.40 -13.29
C ARG A 147 19.00 -10.86 -14.01
N ARG A 148 19.18 -9.86 -14.88
CA ARG A 148 18.07 -9.19 -15.57
C ARG A 148 17.47 -10.11 -16.65
N ASN A 149 16.23 -10.56 -16.45
CA ASN A 149 15.57 -11.43 -17.43
C ASN A 149 14.93 -10.61 -18.57
N PRO A 150 15.26 -10.88 -19.85
CA PRO A 150 14.67 -10.19 -21.00
C PRO A 150 13.15 -10.35 -21.14
N GLN A 151 12.54 -11.32 -20.46
CA GLN A 151 11.09 -11.54 -20.47
C GLN A 151 10.32 -10.54 -19.60
N TRP A 152 10.95 -9.97 -18.58
CA TRP A 152 10.32 -8.95 -17.73
C TRP A 152 10.45 -7.55 -18.29
N GLU A 153 11.24 -7.37 -19.34
CA GLU A 153 11.43 -6.08 -19.97
C GLU A 153 10.14 -5.63 -20.65
N ASP A 154 9.72 -4.40 -20.34
CA ASP A 154 8.56 -3.79 -20.97
C ASP A 154 8.90 -3.45 -22.43
N ARG A 155 8.45 -4.31 -23.35
CA ARG A 155 8.62 -4.17 -24.82
C ARG A 155 7.61 -3.19 -25.45
N THR A 156 6.64 -2.72 -24.68
CA THR A 156 5.55 -1.83 -25.10
C THR A 156 6.00 -0.37 -24.97
N GLY A 157 6.94 0.03 -25.83
CA GLY A 157 7.73 1.28 -25.75
C GLY A 157 7.00 2.62 -25.72
N ASP A 158 6.20 2.87 -24.68
CA ASP A 158 5.50 4.13 -24.38
C ASP A 158 6.10 4.83 -23.14
#